data_AF-A0A3P7VYF3-F1
#
_entry.id   AF-A0A3P7VYF3-F1
#
_cell.length_a   1.000
_cell.length_b   1.000
_cell.length_c   1.000
_cell.angle_alpha   90.00
_cell.angle_beta   90.00
_cell.angle_gamma   90.00
#
_symmetry.space_group_name_H-M   'P 1'
#
loop_
_entity.id
_entity.type
_entity.pdbx_description
1 polymer ?
#
loop_
_entity_poly.entity_id
_entity_poly.type
_entity_poly.pdbx_seq_one_letter_code
_entity_poly.pdbx_strand_id
1 'polypeptide(L)'
;MTISELWKNIAYSQPKLQPLLESLKEIGFDDEMRTAIVKVWSESGVTVSDQLRNISFSGRPNVRDVGWTLRMSVASSHNPVMRAAETILQFDTDRGSKIVELSRGKLVELYMMLQEVQKSLDVLLER
;
A
#
# COMPACT_ATOMS: atom_id res chain seq x y z
N MET A 1 25.39 9.10 -17.65
CA MET A 1 24.24 8.79 -16.78
C MET A 1 23.58 10.11 -16.39
N THR A 2 22.28 10.24 -16.61
CA THR A 2 21.51 11.41 -16.17
C THR A 2 21.11 11.28 -14.70
N ILE A 3 20.76 12.39 -14.06
CA ILE A 3 20.26 12.38 -12.68
C ILE A 3 18.98 11.53 -12.53
N SER A 4 18.11 11.52 -13.54
CA SER A 4 16.90 10.70 -13.58
C SER A 4 17.20 9.20 -13.64
N GLU A 5 18.18 8.80 -14.45
CA GLU A 5 18.65 7.42 -14.53
C GLU A 5 19.27 6.96 -13.21
N LEU A 6 20.04 7.83 -12.56
CA LEU A 6 20.62 7.54 -11.25
C LEU A 6 19.51 7.30 -10.21
N TRP A 7 18.50 8.18 -10.13
CA TRP A 7 17.40 8.01 -9.17
C TRP A 7 16.60 6.74 -9.43
N LYS A 8 16.34 6.39 -10.71
CA LYS A 8 15.71 5.11 -11.06
C LYS A 8 16.55 3.93 -10.59
N ASN A 9 17.86 3.96 -10.87
CA ASN A 9 18.76 2.88 -10.46
C ASN A 9 18.81 2.74 -8.93
N ILE A 10 18.86 3.86 -8.21
CA ILE A 10 18.81 3.92 -6.75
C ILE A 10 17.51 3.26 -6.23
N ALA A 11 16.36 3.68 -6.76
CA ALA A 11 15.06 3.22 -6.34
C ALA A 11 14.82 1.71 -6.60
N TYR A 12 15.22 1.22 -7.78
CA TYR A 12 14.90 -0.14 -8.22
C TYR A 12 15.99 -1.17 -7.90
N SER A 13 17.26 -0.79 -8.07
CA SER A 13 18.41 -1.72 -7.98
C SER A 13 19.13 -1.68 -6.63
N GLN A 14 18.85 -0.68 -5.78
CA GLN A 14 19.43 -0.52 -4.44
C GLN A 14 20.96 -0.73 -4.43
N PRO A 15 21.72 0.08 -5.20
CA PRO A 15 23.16 -0.08 -5.33
C PRO A 15 23.85 0.05 -3.97
N LYS A 16 24.96 -0.66 -3.80
CA LYS A 16 25.82 -0.51 -2.61
C LYS A 16 26.28 0.95 -2.49
N LEU A 17 26.56 1.38 -1.25
CA LEU A 17 26.90 2.78 -0.93
C LEU A 17 28.12 3.30 -1.71
N GLN A 18 29.13 2.45 -1.93
CA GLN A 18 30.35 2.82 -2.63
C GLN A 18 30.11 3.16 -4.12
N PRO A 19 29.46 2.29 -4.92
CA PRO A 19 29.01 2.65 -6.28
C PRO A 19 28.12 3.89 -6.35
N LEU A 20 27.27 4.12 -5.33
CA LEU A 20 26.39 5.29 -5.27
C LEU A 20 27.19 6.58 -5.10
N LEU A 21 28.21 6.60 -4.23
CA LEU A 21 29.11 7.74 -4.06
C LEU A 21 29.83 8.11 -5.36
N GLU A 22 30.34 7.10 -6.08
CA GLU A 22 31.01 7.27 -7.37
C GLU A 22 30.04 7.81 -8.43
N SER A 23 28.83 7.26 -8.50
CA SER A 23 27.77 7.71 -9.40
C SER A 23 27.38 9.18 -9.16
N LEU A 24 27.28 9.60 -7.89
CA LEU A 24 26.97 10.99 -7.55
C LEU A 24 28.15 11.93 -7.87
N LYS A 25 29.39 11.45 -7.74
CA LYS A 25 30.59 12.20 -8.14
C LYS A 25 30.57 12.51 -9.64
N GLU A 26 30.28 11.51 -10.46
CA GLU A 26 30.28 11.63 -11.92
C GLU A 26 29.23 12.61 -12.42
N ILE A 27 28.12 12.77 -11.69
CA ILE A 27 27.05 13.73 -12.00
C ILE A 27 27.41 15.16 -11.54
N GLY A 28 28.47 15.33 -10.75
CA GLY A 28 28.97 16.64 -10.32
C GLY A 28 28.46 17.12 -8.96
N PHE A 29 27.93 16.22 -8.12
CA PHE A 29 27.62 16.57 -6.72
C PHE A 29 28.91 16.74 -5.91
N ASP A 30 28.96 17.75 -5.06
CA ASP A 30 30.06 17.99 -4.14
C ASP A 30 30.12 16.96 -2.99
N ASP A 31 31.24 16.92 -2.28
CA ASP A 31 31.51 15.96 -1.20
C ASP A 31 30.48 15.99 -0.07
N GLU A 32 30.00 17.17 0.30
CA GLU A 32 29.04 17.34 1.40
C GLU A 32 27.67 16.80 0.99
N MET A 33 27.19 17.16 -0.21
CA MET A 33 25.95 16.65 -0.77
C MET A 33 25.96 15.14 -0.94
N ARG A 34 27.05 14.58 -1.49
CA ARG A 34 27.19 13.13 -1.68
C ARG A 34 27.08 12.38 -0.37
N THR A 35 27.78 12.87 0.65
CA THR A 35 27.77 12.27 1.99
C THR A 35 26.38 12.34 2.62
N ALA A 36 25.70 13.48 2.51
CA ALA A 36 24.34 13.66 3.01
C ALA A 36 23.34 12.72 2.32
N ILE A 37 23.36 12.64 0.98
CA ILE A 37 22.48 11.77 0.20
C ILE A 37 22.69 10.30 0.59
N VAL A 38 23.93 9.86 0.66
CA VAL A 38 24.27 8.46 0.99
C VAL A 38 23.89 8.11 2.41
N LYS A 39 24.06 9.04 3.35
CA LYS A 39 23.61 8.86 4.74
C LYS A 39 22.09 8.68 4.80
N VAL A 40 21.32 9.61 4.23
CA VAL A 40 19.85 9.51 4.20
C VAL A 40 19.40 8.22 3.51
N TRP A 41 20.04 7.86 2.39
CA TRP A 41 19.74 6.63 1.67
C TRP A 41 20.07 5.37 2.49
N SER A 42 21.16 5.36 3.26
CA SER A 42 21.51 4.23 4.12
C SER A 42 20.50 4.03 5.26
N GLU A 43 19.90 5.11 5.75
CA GLU A 43 18.94 5.08 6.86
C GLU A 43 17.51 4.75 6.38
N SER A 44 17.09 5.30 5.24
CA SER A 44 15.68 5.26 4.78
C SER A 44 15.46 4.62 3.40
N GLY A 45 16.52 4.33 2.65
CA GLY A 45 16.43 3.93 1.25
C GLY A 45 15.66 2.62 1.03
N VAL A 46 15.80 1.66 1.95
CA VAL A 46 15.04 0.39 1.89
C VAL A 46 13.54 0.67 1.98
N THR A 47 13.11 1.47 2.97
CA THR A 47 11.71 1.85 3.14
C THR A 47 11.16 2.59 1.93
N VAL A 48 11.93 3.50 1.35
CA VAL A 48 11.53 4.24 0.13
C VAL A 48 11.37 3.28 -1.04
N SER A 49 12.33 2.38 -1.28
CA SER A 49 12.25 1.38 -2.35
C SER A 49 11.06 0.44 -2.17
N ASP A 50 10.80 -0.04 -0.96
CA ASP A 50 9.66 -0.91 -0.67
C ASP A 50 8.33 -0.18 -0.88
N GLN A 51 8.25 1.08 -0.47
CA GLN A 51 7.08 1.92 -0.79
C GLN A 51 6.89 2.03 -2.30
N LEU A 52 7.95 2.34 -3.06
CA LEU A 52 7.88 2.45 -4.52
C LEU A 52 7.47 1.14 -5.21
N ARG A 53 7.94 -0.02 -4.72
CA ARG A 53 7.51 -1.34 -5.22
C ARG A 53 6.03 -1.60 -4.95
N ASN A 54 5.51 -1.10 -3.84
CA ASN A 54 4.13 -1.27 -3.44
C ASN A 54 3.17 -0.25 -4.07
N ILE A 55 3.67 0.73 -4.83
CA ILE A 55 2.81 1.65 -5.58
C ILE A 55 2.19 0.91 -6.77
N SER A 56 0.87 0.72 -6.71
CA SER A 56 0.09 0.29 -7.86
C SER A 56 -0.09 1.45 -8.85
N PHE A 57 0.28 1.25 -10.13
CA PHE A 57 -0.05 2.17 -11.23
C PHE A 57 -1.49 2.01 -11.76
N SER A 58 -2.35 1.29 -11.04
CA SER A 58 -3.75 1.05 -11.44
C SER A 58 -4.64 2.29 -11.37
N GLY A 59 -4.14 3.41 -10.85
CA GLY A 59 -4.92 4.61 -10.57
C GLY A 59 -5.86 4.48 -9.36
N ARG A 60 -5.91 3.30 -8.73
CA ARG A 60 -6.75 2.99 -7.56
C ARG A 60 -5.98 3.26 -6.25
N PRO A 61 -6.65 3.69 -5.17
CA PRO A 61 -6.03 3.81 -3.86
C PRO A 61 -5.52 2.44 -3.38
N ASN A 62 -4.35 2.43 -2.75
CA ASN A 62 -3.79 1.23 -2.13
C ASN A 62 -4.29 1.13 -0.69
N VAL A 63 -4.94 0.01 -0.35
CA VAL A 63 -5.40 -0.27 1.02
C VAL A 63 -4.18 -0.61 1.87
N ARG A 64 -4.00 0.13 2.98
CA ARG A 64 -2.90 -0.04 3.94
C ARG A 64 -3.36 -0.77 5.20
N ASP A 65 -4.60 -0.51 5.62
CA ASP A 65 -5.21 -1.15 6.78
C ASP A 65 -6.73 -1.30 6.58
N VAL A 66 -7.32 -2.25 7.28
CA VAL A 66 -8.76 -2.55 7.26
C VAL A 66 -9.29 -2.67 8.68
N GLY A 67 -10.03 -1.64 9.11
CA GLY A 67 -10.85 -1.68 10.31
C GLY A 67 -12.24 -2.26 10.01
N TRP A 68 -12.86 -2.89 11.01
CA TRP A 68 -14.25 -3.32 10.89
C TRP A 68 -15.02 -3.15 12.19
N THR A 69 -16.33 -2.97 12.07
CA THR A 69 -17.27 -2.91 13.20
C THR A 69 -18.57 -3.61 12.82
N LEU A 70 -19.06 -4.50 13.69
CA LEU A 70 -20.38 -5.09 13.54
C LEU A 70 -21.39 -4.29 14.38
N ARG A 71 -22.37 -3.67 13.74
CA ARG A 71 -23.49 -2.98 14.38
C ARG A 71 -24.72 -3.87 14.34
N MET A 72 -25.32 -4.10 15.50
CA MET A 72 -26.62 -4.76 15.60
C MET A 72 -27.67 -3.76 16.05
N SER A 73 -28.65 -3.49 15.20
CA SER A 73 -29.83 -2.73 15.58
C SER A 73 -30.79 -3.66 16.32
N VAL A 74 -31.04 -3.39 17.59
CA VAL A 74 -32.00 -4.14 18.42
C VAL A 74 -33.38 -3.50 18.27
N ALA A 75 -34.41 -4.32 18.11
CA ALA A 75 -35.80 -3.88 18.01
C ALA A 75 -36.17 -2.92 19.17
N SER A 76 -36.73 -1.77 18.84
CA SER A 76 -37.24 -0.80 19.82
C SER A 76 -38.75 -0.92 19.94
N SER A 77 -39.33 -0.36 21.00
CA SER A 77 -40.79 -0.32 21.21
C SER A 77 -41.57 0.31 20.05
N HIS A 78 -40.90 1.12 19.22
CA HIS A 78 -41.47 1.81 18.06
C HIS A 78 -41.22 1.08 16.74
N ASN A 79 -40.37 0.05 16.71
CA ASN A 79 -40.12 -0.75 15.51
C ASN A 79 -39.77 -2.22 15.88
N PRO A 80 -40.78 -3.07 16.11
CA PRO A 80 -40.59 -4.40 16.72
C PRO A 80 -39.93 -5.43 15.80
N VAL A 81 -39.74 -5.11 14.50
CA VAL A 81 -39.30 -6.09 13.48
C VAL A 81 -37.80 -6.01 13.17
N MET A 82 -37.07 -4.99 13.61
CA MET A 82 -35.70 -4.81 13.12
C MET A 82 -34.64 -5.48 13.99
N ARG A 83 -34.16 -6.64 13.54
CA ARG A 83 -32.82 -7.16 13.82
C ARG A 83 -32.00 -7.11 12.53
N ALA A 84 -31.51 -5.92 12.18
CA ALA A 84 -30.59 -5.76 11.06
C ALA A 84 -29.16 -5.70 11.62
N ALA A 85 -28.32 -6.65 11.19
CA ALA A 85 -26.89 -6.62 11.43
C ALA A 85 -26.20 -5.98 10.23
N GLU A 86 -25.43 -4.93 10.48
CA GLU A 86 -24.69 -4.18 9.49
C GLU A 86 -23.21 -4.24 9.85
N THR A 87 -22.37 -4.50 8.84
CA THR A 87 -20.91 -4.47 9.00
C THR A 87 -20.40 -3.18 8.41
N ILE A 88 -19.69 -2.39 9.20
CA ILE A 88 -19.00 -1.19 8.75
C ILE A 88 -17.55 -1.60 8.50
N LEU A 89 -17.10 -1.50 7.25
CA LEU A 89 -15.69 -1.65 6.89
C LEU A 89 -15.06 -0.28 6.70
N GLN A 90 -13.91 -0.07 7.32
CA GLN A 90 -13.08 1.10 7.12
C GLN A 90 -11.80 0.68 6.40
N PHE A 91 -11.60 1.21 5.20
CA PHE A 91 -10.38 1.03 4.43
C PHE A 91 -9.52 2.27 4.59
N ASP A 92 -8.37 2.14 5.25
CA ASP A 92 -7.39 3.21 5.29
C ASP A 92 -6.46 3.06 4.10
N THR A 93 -6.48 4.06 3.22
CA THR A 93 -5.72 4.04 1.96
C THR A 93 -4.64 5.10 1.93
N ASP A 94 -3.74 5.00 0.96
CA ASP A 94 -2.78 6.06 0.63
C ASP A 94 -3.43 7.39 0.19
N ARG A 95 -4.73 7.40 -0.12
CA ARG A 95 -5.52 8.60 -0.45
C ARG A 95 -6.54 8.98 0.62
N GLY A 96 -6.43 8.43 1.82
CA GLY A 96 -7.32 8.68 2.95
C GLY A 96 -8.27 7.50 3.23
N SER A 97 -9.11 7.68 4.25
CA SER A 97 -10.00 6.63 4.74
C SER A 97 -11.31 6.56 3.96
N LYS A 98 -11.81 5.36 3.72
CA LYS A 98 -13.12 5.11 3.11
C LYS A 98 -13.92 4.15 3.97
N ILE A 99 -15.11 4.59 4.38
CA ILE A 99 -16.04 3.79 5.18
C ILE A 99 -17.15 3.26 4.28
N VAL A 100 -17.47 1.97 4.41
CA VAL A 100 -18.52 1.29 3.64
C VAL A 100 -19.38 0.47 4.59
N GLU A 101 -20.69 0.67 4.53
CA GLU A 101 -21.66 -0.13 5.26
C GLU A 101 -22.14 -1.29 4.39
N LEU A 102 -22.08 -2.50 4.91
CA LEU A 102 -22.43 -3.73 4.23
C LEU A 102 -23.52 -4.46 5.00
N SER A 103 -24.58 -4.82 4.29
CA SER A 103 -25.52 -5.83 4.77
C SER A 103 -24.86 -7.21 4.80
N ARG A 104 -25.46 -8.15 5.54
CA ARG A 104 -25.01 -9.56 5.54
C ARG A 104 -24.84 -10.13 4.13
N GLY A 105 -25.79 -9.86 3.23
CA GLY A 105 -25.73 -10.35 1.85
C GLY A 105 -24.51 -9.81 1.10
N LYS A 106 -24.24 -8.50 1.21
CA LYS A 106 -23.08 -7.87 0.59
C LYS A 106 -21.74 -8.30 1.20
N LEU A 107 -21.72 -8.63 2.49
CA LEU A 107 -20.52 -9.19 3.12
C LEU A 107 -20.22 -10.59 2.59
N VAL A 108 -21.24 -11.42 2.37
CA VAL A 108 -21.07 -12.75 1.76
C VAL A 108 -20.60 -12.63 0.31
N GLU A 109 -21.19 -11.72 -0.49
CA GLU A 109 -20.71 -11.44 -1.85
C GLU A 109 -19.23 -11.02 -1.85
N LEU A 110 -18.83 -10.12 -0.94
CA LEU A 110 -17.44 -9.68 -0.79
C LEU A 110 -16.50 -10.85 -0.47
N TYR A 111 -16.88 -11.72 0.46
CA TYR A 111 -16.11 -12.91 0.81
C TYR A 111 -15.89 -13.81 -0.42
N MET A 112 -16.95 -14.10 -1.18
CA MET A 112 -16.85 -14.93 -2.38
C MET A 112 -15.92 -14.32 -3.43
N MET A 113 -16.03 -13.01 -3.68
CA MET A 113 -15.13 -12.31 -4.60
C MET A 113 -13.67 -12.39 -4.16
N LEU A 114 -13.38 -12.21 -2.86
CA LEU A 114 -12.01 -12.31 -2.35
C LEU A 114 -11.43 -13.73 -2.50
N GLN A 115 -12.25 -14.76 -2.31
CA GLN A 115 -11.84 -16.16 -2.51
C GLN A 115 -11.48 -16.44 -3.98
N GLU A 116 -12.26 -15.92 -4.93
CA GLU A 116 -11.96 -16.07 -6.37
C GLU A 116 -10.69 -15.33 -6.79
N VAL A 117 -10.47 -14.13 -6.24
CA VAL A 117 -9.24 -13.38 -6.46
C VAL A 117 -8.04 -14.13 -5.89
N GLN A 118 -8.14 -14.64 -4.65
CA GLN A 118 -7.07 -15.41 -4.02
C GLN A 118 -6.70 -16.63 -4.86
N LYS A 119 -7.69 -17.42 -5.27
CA LYS A 119 -7.47 -18.61 -6.12
C LYS A 119 -6.76 -18.25 -7.43
N SER A 120 -7.13 -17.12 -8.03
CA SER A 120 -6.50 -16.65 -9.27
C SER A 120 -5.05 -16.22 -9.06
N LEU A 121 -4.73 -15.61 -7.92
CA LEU A 121 -3.37 -15.25 -7.54
C LEU A 121 -2.50 -16.48 -7.22
N ASP A 122 -3.05 -17.45 -6.49
CA ASP A 122 -2.33 -18.68 -6.14
C ASP A 122 -1.86 -19.43 -7.40
N VAL A 123 -2.72 -19.55 -8.41
CA VAL A 123 -2.36 -20.17 -9.71
C VAL A 123 -1.23 -19.43 -10.43
N LEU A 124 -1.15 -18.11 -10.28
CA LEU A 124 -0.08 -17.31 -10.87
C LEU A 124 1.24 -17.45 -10.12
N LEU A 125 1.20 -17.73 -8.82
CA LEU A 125 2.38 -17.89 -7.95
C LEU A 125 2.94 -19.32 -7.92
N GLU A 126 2.16 -20.32 -8.34
CA GLU A 126 2.59 -21.71 -8.49
C GLU A 126 3.41 -21.98 -9.78
N ARG A 127 3.69 -20.95 -10.59
CA ARG A 127 4.54 -21.01 -11.79
C ARG A 127 5.90 -20.36 -11.57
#